data_AF-A0A5J5LMT9-F1
#
_entry.id   AF-A0A5J5LMT9-F1
#
_cell.length_a   1.000
_cell.length_b   1.000
_cell.length_c   1.000
_cell.angle_alpha   90.00
_cell.angle_beta   90.00
_cell.angle_gamma   90.00
#
_symmetry.space_group_name_H-M   'P 1'
#
loop_
_entity.id
_entity.type
_entity.pdbx_description
1 polymer ?
#
loop_
_entity_poly.entity_id
_entity_poly.type
_entity_poly.pdbx_seq_one_letter_code
_entity_poly.pdbx_strand_id
1 'polypeptide(L)'
;MTLEEVETEDDPIKHAPLKSYVKSQTPEMWEGEEMWANDEAIDMMQDQLLLVARLIWQQAAKDAHQDGYRTVGPDYIDDSFNEVMHPQNLLQEAANEMERLRWDFLDVAKQSPAIEYDKDE
;
A
#
# COMPACT_ATOMS: atom_id res chain seq x y z
N MET A 1 -8.65 -1.11 -32.61
CA MET A 1 -8.00 -2.39 -32.28
C MET A 1 -8.10 -2.48 -30.79
N THR A 2 -9.13 -3.17 -30.30
CA THR A 2 -9.33 -3.41 -28.87
C THR A 2 -8.18 -4.29 -28.40
N LEU A 3 -7.45 -3.84 -27.38
CA LEU A 3 -6.48 -4.67 -26.66
C LEU A 3 -7.30 -5.76 -25.97
N GLU A 4 -7.43 -6.92 -26.61
CA GLU A 4 -7.86 -8.11 -25.91
C GLU A 4 -6.78 -8.42 -24.87
N GLU A 5 -7.17 -8.40 -23.60
CA GLU A 5 -6.43 -8.96 -22.46
C GLU A 5 -6.04 -10.40 -22.81
N VAL A 6 -4.81 -10.56 -23.28
CA VAL A 6 -4.18 -11.86 -23.25
C VAL A 6 -3.70 -12.03 -21.81
N GLU A 7 -4.58 -12.48 -20.92
CA GLU A 7 -4.15 -13.16 -19.69
C GLU A 7 -3.28 -14.33 -20.16
N THR A 8 -1.96 -14.12 -20.23
CA THR A 8 -1.04 -15.20 -20.52
C THR A 8 -1.19 -16.22 -19.39
N GLU A 9 -1.29 -17.50 -19.74
CA GLU A 9 -1.43 -18.63 -18.79
C GLU A 9 -0.37 -18.61 -17.66
N ASP A 10 0.72 -17.87 -17.87
CA ASP A 10 1.87 -17.69 -16.99
C ASP A 10 1.81 -16.47 -16.05
N ASP A 11 0.74 -15.67 -16.02
CA ASP A 11 0.67 -14.55 -15.06
C ASP A 11 0.46 -15.08 -13.63
N PRO A 12 1.42 -14.85 -12.70
CA PRO A 12 1.29 -15.30 -11.32
C PRO A 12 0.19 -14.55 -10.55
N ILE A 13 -0.25 -13.38 -11.02
CA ILE A 13 -1.28 -12.56 -10.38
C ILE A 13 -2.46 -12.42 -11.34
N LYS A 14 -3.49 -13.24 -11.13
CA LYS A 14 -4.68 -13.26 -12.00
C LYS A 14 -5.63 -12.11 -11.69
N HIS A 15 -6.18 -11.49 -12.72
CA HIS A 15 -7.05 -10.31 -12.61
C HIS A 15 -8.32 -10.60 -11.79
N ALA A 16 -9.04 -11.68 -12.12
CA ALA A 16 -10.32 -11.99 -11.46
C ALA A 16 -10.21 -12.28 -9.94
N PRO A 17 -9.24 -13.09 -9.47
CA PRO A 17 -8.95 -13.22 -8.04
C PRO A 17 -8.56 -11.91 -7.36
N LEU A 18 -7.72 -11.09 -8.00
CA LEU A 18 -7.31 -9.79 -7.47
C LEU A 18 -8.50 -8.84 -7.30
N LYS A 19 -9.35 -8.72 -8.33
CA LYS A 19 -10.59 -7.92 -8.28
C LYS A 19 -11.53 -8.37 -7.16
N SER A 20 -11.69 -9.69 -6.99
CA SER A 20 -12.52 -10.26 -5.91
C SER A 20 -11.94 -9.97 -4.53
N TYR A 21 -10.61 -10.04 -4.39
CA TYR A 21 -9.92 -9.69 -3.16
C TYR A 21 -10.11 -8.21 -2.82
N VAL A 22 -9.85 -7.29 -3.75
CA VAL A 22 -10.02 -5.84 -3.55
C VAL A 22 -11.45 -5.53 -3.10
N LYS A 23 -12.46 -6.10 -3.79
CA LYS A 23 -13.87 -5.92 -3.41
C LYS A 23 -14.17 -6.40 -1.98
N SER A 24 -13.51 -7.46 -1.51
CA SER A 24 -13.67 -7.93 -0.13
C SER A 24 -13.03 -7.01 0.93
N GLN A 25 -12.00 -6.25 0.54
CA GLN A 25 -11.28 -5.33 1.43
C GLN A 25 -11.92 -3.93 1.47
N THR A 26 -12.74 -3.58 0.48
CA THR A 26 -13.46 -2.30 0.42
C THR A 26 -14.98 -2.50 0.53
N PRO A 27 -15.49 -2.97 1.69
CA PRO A 27 -16.93 -3.12 1.90
C PRO A 27 -17.65 -1.78 2.10
N GLU A 28 -16.90 -0.69 2.27
CA GLU A 28 -17.42 0.63 2.58
C GLU A 28 -18.10 1.28 1.36
N MET A 29 -19.24 1.91 1.62
CA MET A 29 -19.91 2.76 0.65
C MET A 29 -19.47 4.20 0.87
N TRP A 30 -19.08 4.89 -0.21
CA TRP A 30 -18.84 6.32 -0.21
C TRP A 30 -20.05 7.01 -0.81
N GLU A 31 -20.66 7.96 -0.09
CA GLU A 31 -21.83 8.72 -0.57
C GLU A 31 -23.04 7.86 -1.00
N GLY A 32 -23.15 6.63 -0.48
CA GLY A 32 -24.24 5.71 -0.82
C GLY A 32 -23.96 4.84 -2.06
N GLU A 33 -22.77 4.94 -2.65
CA GLU A 33 -22.31 4.07 -3.72
C GLU A 33 -21.26 3.09 -3.20
N GLU A 34 -21.34 1.82 -3.63
CA GLU A 34 -20.30 0.84 -3.33
C GLU A 34 -18.98 1.32 -3.97
N MET A 35 -17.88 1.37 -3.21
CA MET A 35 -16.57 1.71 -3.77
C MET A 35 -16.04 0.54 -4.59
N TRP A 36 -16.05 0.67 -5.92
CA TRP A 36 -15.56 -0.37 -6.83
C TRP A 36 -14.28 0.12 -7.48
N ALA A 37 -13.22 -0.68 -7.38
CA ALA A 37 -12.10 -0.53 -8.30
C ALA A 37 -12.58 -0.93 -9.70
N ASN A 38 -12.48 0.00 -10.65
CA ASN A 38 -12.71 -0.31 -12.06
C ASN A 38 -11.61 -1.25 -12.58
N ASP A 39 -11.82 -1.86 -13.74
CA ASP A 39 -10.87 -2.83 -14.31
C ASP A 39 -9.48 -2.21 -14.50
N GLU A 40 -9.41 -0.96 -14.97
CA GLU A 40 -8.13 -0.23 -15.11
C GLU A 40 -7.36 -0.07 -13.79
N ALA A 41 -8.05 0.16 -12.66
CA ALA A 41 -7.40 0.22 -11.35
C ALA A 41 -6.90 -1.16 -10.89
N ILE A 42 -7.59 -2.23 -11.26
CA ILE A 42 -7.14 -3.60 -10.97
C ILE A 42 -5.93 -3.96 -11.83
N ASP A 43 -5.94 -3.64 -13.12
CA ASP A 43 -4.79 -3.83 -14.02
C ASP A 43 -3.55 -3.10 -13.50
N MET A 44 -3.73 -1.82 -13.12
CA MET A 44 -2.65 -1.05 -12.52
C MET A 44 -2.14 -1.70 -11.23
N MET A 45 -3.03 -2.22 -10.38
CA MET A 45 -2.64 -2.91 -9.16
C MET A 45 -1.85 -4.20 -9.46
N GLN A 46 -2.27 -4.97 -10.46
CA GLN A 46 -1.57 -6.17 -10.92
C GLN A 46 -0.15 -5.84 -11.40
N ASP A 47 0.00 -4.82 -12.24
CA ASP A 47 1.31 -4.33 -12.72
C ASP A 47 2.22 -3.91 -11.56
N GLN A 48 1.69 -3.19 -10.59
CA GLN A 48 2.46 -2.76 -9.41
C GLN A 48 2.86 -3.93 -8.52
N LEU A 49 1.98 -4.91 -8.31
CA LEU A 49 2.32 -6.10 -7.53
C LEU A 49 3.43 -6.93 -8.21
N LEU A 50 3.37 -7.08 -9.53
CA LEU A 50 4.43 -7.73 -10.31
C LEU A 50 5.76 -6.96 -10.22
N LEU A 51 5.70 -5.63 -10.28
CA LEU A 51 6.88 -4.79 -10.12
C LEU A 51 7.51 -4.96 -8.72
N VAL A 52 6.69 -4.91 -7.66
CA VAL A 52 7.14 -5.09 -6.28
C VAL A 52 7.77 -6.47 -6.09
N ALA A 53 7.12 -7.54 -6.56
CA ALA A 53 7.65 -8.89 -6.51
C ALA A 53 9.03 -8.99 -7.20
N ARG A 54 9.18 -8.34 -8.36
CA ARG A 54 10.45 -8.28 -9.08
C ARG A 54 11.54 -7.54 -8.30
N LEU A 55 11.21 -6.42 -7.67
CA LEU A 55 12.16 -5.62 -6.88
C LEU A 55 12.66 -6.41 -5.66
N ILE A 56 11.75 -7.03 -4.92
CA ILE A 56 12.07 -7.88 -3.77
C ILE A 56 13.00 -9.01 -4.20
N TRP A 57 12.65 -9.72 -5.28
CA TRP A 57 13.46 -10.83 -5.78
C TRP A 57 14.85 -10.38 -6.21
N GLN A 58 14.98 -9.23 -6.88
CA GLN A 58 16.26 -8.70 -7.31
C GLN A 58 17.16 -8.32 -6.14
N GLN A 59 16.60 -7.68 -5.11
CA GLN A 59 17.34 -7.33 -3.90
C GLN A 59 17.76 -8.60 -3.13
N ALA A 60 16.84 -9.54 -2.93
CA ALA A 60 17.12 -10.80 -2.23
C ALA A 60 18.19 -11.63 -2.95
N ALA A 61 18.15 -11.67 -4.29
CA ALA A 61 19.17 -12.35 -5.09
C ALA A 61 20.55 -11.68 -4.99
N LYS A 62 20.58 -10.35 -4.93
CA LYS A 62 21.81 -9.58 -4.75
C LYS A 62 22.41 -9.84 -3.37
N ASP A 63 21.60 -9.84 -2.32
CA ASP A 63 22.06 -10.03 -0.94
C ASP A 63 22.55 -11.47 -0.70
N ALA A 64 21.78 -12.46 -1.16
CA ALA A 64 22.22 -13.86 -1.15
C ALA A 64 23.54 -14.06 -1.90
N HIS A 65 23.74 -13.37 -3.02
CA HIS A 65 24.98 -13.44 -3.78
C HIS A 65 26.16 -12.79 -3.03
N GLN A 66 25.93 -11.66 -2.36
CA GLN A 66 26.94 -10.97 -1.54
C GLN A 66 27.42 -11.83 -0.37
N ASP A 67 26.52 -12.61 0.21
CA ASP A 67 26.82 -13.55 1.29
C ASP A 67 27.41 -14.89 0.79
N GLY A 68 27.60 -15.04 -0.52
CA GLY A 68 28.22 -16.21 -1.14
C GLY A 68 27.27 -17.38 -1.41
N TYR A 69 25.96 -17.20 -1.23
CA TYR A 69 24.96 -18.20 -1.56
C TYR A 69 24.60 -18.17 -3.05
N ARG A 70 24.28 -19.35 -3.60
CA ARG A 70 23.81 -19.52 -4.99
C ARG A 70 22.29 -19.59 -5.12
N THR A 71 21.60 -19.60 -3.99
CA THR A 71 20.15 -19.80 -3.92
C THR A 71 19.59 -18.79 -2.94
N VAL A 72 18.50 -18.15 -3.33
CA VAL A 72 17.76 -17.22 -2.47
C VAL A 72 16.95 -18.04 -1.48
N GLY A 73 17.27 -17.89 -0.20
CA GLY A 73 16.49 -18.43 0.91
C GLY A 73 15.31 -17.54 1.27
N PRO A 74 14.32 -18.05 2.03
CA PRO A 74 13.19 -17.26 2.51
C PRO A 74 13.61 -16.01 3.30
N ASP A 75 14.65 -16.13 4.14
CA ASP A 75 15.13 -15.02 4.98
C ASP A 75 15.54 -13.80 4.13
N TYR A 76 16.18 -14.01 2.98
CA TYR A 76 16.55 -12.92 2.06
C TYR A 76 15.34 -12.23 1.42
N ILE A 77 14.25 -12.99 1.20
CA ILE A 77 13.00 -12.44 0.66
C ILE A 77 12.34 -11.56 1.73
N ASP A 78 12.27 -12.04 2.98
CA ASP A 78 11.67 -11.31 4.08
C ASP A 78 12.47 -10.03 4.40
N ASP A 79 13.80 -10.11 4.44
CA ASP A 79 14.67 -8.96 4.65
C ASP A 79 14.51 -7.92 3.52
N SER A 80 14.50 -8.39 2.27
CA SER A 80 14.30 -7.50 1.10
C SER A 80 12.91 -6.87 1.07
N PHE A 81 11.87 -7.62 1.44
CA PHE A 81 10.51 -7.08 1.57
C PHE A 81 10.47 -5.97 2.62
N ASN A 82 11.06 -6.21 3.79
CA ASN A 82 11.14 -5.22 4.84
C ASN A 82 11.92 -3.97 4.41
N GLU A 83 13.06 -4.14 3.72
CA GLU A 83 13.85 -3.01 3.21
C GLU A 83 13.06 -2.18 2.18
N VAL A 84 12.38 -2.84 1.24
CA VAL A 84 11.56 -2.16 0.22
C VAL A 84 10.36 -1.42 0.83
N MET A 85 9.73 -2.00 1.86
CA MET A 85 8.55 -1.42 2.51
C MET A 85 8.90 -0.41 3.61
N HIS A 86 10.13 -0.41 4.12
CA HIS A 86 10.56 0.43 5.24
C HIS A 86 10.29 1.93 5.02
N PRO A 87 10.56 2.54 3.84
CA PRO A 87 10.27 3.95 3.61
C PRO A 87 8.78 4.29 3.70
N GLN A 88 7.91 3.41 3.20
CA GLN A 88 6.47 3.60 3.32
C GLN A 88 6.00 3.47 4.76
N ASN A 89 6.51 2.48 5.50
CA ASN A 89 6.19 2.30 6.91
C ASN A 89 6.58 3.54 7.74
N LEU A 90 7.77 4.10 7.51
CA LEU A 90 8.21 5.34 8.15
C LEU A 90 7.32 6.55 7.81
N LEU A 91 6.90 6.68 6.55
CA LEU A 91 5.99 7.76 6.15
C LEU A 91 4.60 7.61 6.77
N GLN A 92 4.07 6.39 6.86
CA GLN A 92 2.80 6.12 7.52
C GLN A 92 2.88 6.42 9.02
N GLU A 93 3.97 6.01 9.69
CA GLU A 93 4.22 6.34 11.10
C GLU A 93 4.28 7.86 11.32
N ALA A 94 5.02 8.58 10.47
CA ALA A 94 5.10 10.04 10.54
C ALA A 94 3.74 10.72 10.30
N ALA A 95 2.94 10.21 9.35
CA ALA A 95 1.59 10.70 9.08
C ALA A 95 0.66 10.50 10.29
N ASN A 96 0.67 9.31 10.89
CA ASN A 96 -0.11 9.00 12.09
C ASN A 96 0.30 9.89 13.28
N GLU A 97 1.61 10.13 13.45
CA GLU A 97 2.12 11.02 14.51
C GLU A 97 1.72 12.48 14.29
N MET A 98 1.77 12.98 13.05
CA MET A 98 1.28 14.31 12.69
C MET A 98 -0.22 14.46 12.95
N GLU A 99 -1.01 13.42 12.66
CA GLU A 99 -2.43 13.41 12.97
C GLU A 99 -2.68 13.45 14.48
N ARG A 100 -1.95 12.65 15.26
CA ARG A 100 -2.02 12.69 16.73
C ARG A 100 -1.69 14.07 17.27
N LEU A 101 -0.60 14.68 16.83
CA LEU A 101 -0.19 16.02 17.23
C LEU A 101 -1.22 17.09 16.86
N ARG A 102 -1.92 16.93 15.74
CA ARG A 102 -3.05 17.81 15.38
C ARG A 102 -4.17 17.72 16.41
N TRP A 103 -4.54 16.51 16.83
CA TRP A 103 -5.57 16.31 17.85
C TRP A 103 -5.16 16.87 19.21
N ASP A 104 -3.93 16.63 19.64
CA ASP A 104 -3.38 17.18 20.88
C ASP A 104 -3.35 18.71 20.85
N PHE A 105 -2.97 19.31 19.72
CA PHE A 105 -2.99 20.76 19.53
C PHE A 105 -4.42 21.32 19.62
N LEU A 106 -5.39 20.68 18.98
CA LEU A 106 -6.80 21.08 19.05
C LEU A 106 -7.36 20.96 20.47
N ASP A 107 -6.95 19.95 21.23
CA ASP A 107 -7.41 19.76 22.61
C ASP A 107 -6.76 20.76 23.58
N VAL A 108 -5.47 21.09 23.40
CA VAL A 108 -4.82 22.19 24.13
C VAL A 108 -5.42 23.54 23.75
N ALA A 109 -5.73 23.76 22.47
CA ALA A 109 -6.37 24.98 22.00
C ALA A 109 -7.76 25.19 22.63
N LYS A 110 -8.55 24.13 22.78
CA LYS A 110 -9.86 24.17 23.48
C LYS A 110 -9.75 24.48 24.97
N GLN A 111 -8.62 24.17 25.60
CA GLN A 111 -8.37 24.43 27.02
C GLN A 111 -7.64 25.76 27.28
N SER A 112 -7.22 26.46 26.22
CA SER A 112 -6.52 27.73 26.32
C SER A 112 -7.50 28.88 26.58
N PRO A 113 -7.35 29.67 27.66
CA PRO A 113 -8.20 30.82 27.95
C PRO A 113 -8.05 31.98 26.95
N ALA A 114 -7.12 31.88 26.00
CA ALA A 114 -6.78 32.93 25.03
C ALA A 114 -7.40 32.71 23.64
N ILE A 115 -8.11 31.59 23.42
CA ILE A 115 -8.78 31.29 22.15
C ILE A 115 -10.29 31.34 22.42
N GLU A 116 -10.91 32.49 22.17
CA GLU A 116 -12.37 32.55 22.00
C GLU A 116 -12.72 31.76 20.74
N TYR A 117 -13.33 30.60 20.93
CA TYR A 117 -14.05 29.93 19.85
C TYR A 117 -15.29 30.77 19.58
N ASP A 118 -15.28 31.54 18.49
CA ASP A 118 -16.49 32.14 17.95
C ASP A 118 -17.45 30.99 17.60
N LYS A 119 -18.40 30.77 18.51
CA LYS A 119 -19.65 30.09 18.21
C LYS A 119 -20.55 31.16 17.61
N ASP A 120 -20.51 31.32 16.29
CA ASP A 120 -21.64 31.86 15.56
C ASP A 120 -21.78 31.13 14.22
N GLU A 121 -22.96 30.50 14.11
CA GLU A 121 -23.61 29.77 13.00
C GLU A 121 -23.19 28.31 12.69
#